data_AF-A0A352NQR5-F1
#
_entry.id   AF-A0A352NQR5-F1
#
_cell.length_a   1.000
_cell.length_b   1.000
_cell.length_c   1.000
_cell.angle_alpha   90.00
_cell.angle_beta   90.00
_cell.angle_gamma   90.00
#
_symmetry.space_group_name_H-M   'P 1'
#
loop_
_entity.id
_entity.type
_entity.pdbx_description
1 polymer ?
#
loop_
_entity_poly.entity_id
_entity_poly.type
_entity_poly.pdbx_seq_one_letter_code
_entity_poly.pdbx_strand_id
1 'polypeptide(L)'
;MNYKDFLESKRIEHPSTGLDVSRDELSPYLFPFQTDLTWWGLKKGRAGLFTATGTGKTRMECRWSEQVHKATNENVLILAPLAVSMQTVREAAGIGITVYPCRTQADVKPGVNITNYEMLHHFKPHKFVGVVIDESSCLKAYNGKFRQYVTDAFYHTPFKLSATATPSPNDYIELGTQAEFLGVMSRNEMLSMFFTHDGGQTSQWRLKGHA
;
A
#
# COMPACT_ATOMS: atom_id res chain seq x y z
N MET A 1 11.63 36.16 -7.85
CA MET A 1 10.81 35.10 -7.22
C MET A 1 9.60 35.79 -6.63
N ASN A 2 8.44 35.67 -7.27
CA ASN A 2 7.19 36.23 -6.74
C ASN A 2 6.63 35.30 -5.65
N TYR A 3 5.59 35.73 -4.94
CA TYR A 3 4.98 34.92 -3.88
C TYR A 3 4.49 33.55 -4.36
N LYS A 4 4.02 33.45 -5.62
CA LYS A 4 3.60 32.19 -6.22
C LYS A 4 4.78 31.23 -6.42
N ASP A 5 5.92 31.73 -6.91
CA ASP A 5 7.15 30.92 -7.05
C ASP A 5 7.65 30.41 -5.69
N PHE A 6 7.51 31.22 -4.64
CA PHE A 6 7.81 30.80 -3.27
C PHE A 6 6.87 29.68 -2.80
N LEU A 7 5.56 29.80 -3.02
CA LEU A 7 4.59 28.75 -2.67
C LEU A 7 4.83 27.46 -3.46
N GLU A 8 5.09 27.55 -4.76
CA GLU A 8 5.43 26.39 -5.59
C GLU A 8 6.70 25.69 -5.10
N SER A 9 7.72 26.44 -4.67
CA SER A 9 8.94 25.86 -4.10
C SER A 9 8.73 25.08 -2.80
N LYS A 10 7.60 25.29 -2.11
CA LYS A 10 7.21 24.56 -0.89
C LYS A 10 6.35 23.33 -1.18
N ARG A 11 5.93 23.13 -2.43
CA ARG A 11 5.09 22.01 -2.82
C ARG A 11 5.94 20.73 -2.87
N ILE A 12 5.62 19.78 -2.00
CA ILE A 12 6.22 18.45 -2.02
C ILE A 12 5.36 17.58 -2.93
N GLU A 13 5.90 17.18 -4.07
CA GLU A 13 5.25 16.24 -4.99
C GLU A 13 5.98 14.90 -5.00
N HIS A 14 5.22 13.81 -4.85
CA HIS A 14 5.73 12.47 -5.09
C HIS A 14 5.41 12.05 -6.53
N PRO A 15 6.42 11.89 -7.40
CA PRO A 15 6.21 11.57 -8.81
C PRO A 15 5.49 10.23 -8.94
N SER A 16 4.67 10.12 -9.98
CA SER A 16 4.06 8.84 -10.37
C SER A 16 5.12 7.98 -11.04
N THR A 17 5.25 6.73 -10.61
CA THR A 17 6.22 5.75 -11.14
C THR A 17 5.52 4.48 -11.65
N GLY A 18 4.22 4.62 -11.90
CA GLY A 18 3.31 3.53 -12.18
C GLY A 18 3.21 3.15 -13.65
N LEU A 19 2.13 2.43 -13.95
CA LEU A 19 1.79 1.93 -15.27
C LEU A 19 0.69 2.77 -15.90
N ASP A 20 0.79 3.01 -17.21
CA ASP A 20 -0.29 3.63 -17.99
C ASP A 20 -1.15 2.53 -18.62
N VAL A 21 -2.00 1.91 -17.80
CA VAL A 21 -2.94 0.86 -18.23
C VAL A 21 -4.24 1.51 -18.66
N SER A 22 -4.83 1.03 -19.76
CA SER A 22 -6.17 1.47 -20.17
C SER A 22 -7.20 1.11 -19.10
N ARG A 23 -8.03 2.08 -18.72
CA ARG A 23 -9.09 1.88 -17.73
C ARG A 23 -10.05 0.75 -18.13
N ASP A 24 -10.28 0.58 -19.43
CA ASP A 24 -11.22 -0.41 -19.96
C ASP A 24 -10.70 -1.85 -19.80
N GLU A 25 -9.39 -2.04 -19.65
CA GLU A 25 -8.77 -3.35 -19.39
C GLU A 25 -9.02 -3.88 -17.97
N LEU A 26 -9.53 -3.02 -17.06
CA LEU A 26 -9.83 -3.39 -15.67
C LEU A 26 -11.28 -3.86 -15.48
N SER A 27 -12.13 -3.63 -16.47
CA SER A 27 -13.53 -4.06 -16.57
C SER A 27 -13.63 -5.55 -16.97
N PRO A 28 -14.73 -6.29 -16.76
CA PRO A 28 -16.03 -5.93 -16.16
C PRO A 28 -16.21 -6.37 -14.70
N TYR A 29 -15.17 -6.94 -14.07
CA TYR A 29 -15.31 -7.58 -12.76
C TYR A 29 -15.26 -6.63 -11.55
N LEU A 30 -14.97 -5.36 -11.81
CA LEU A 30 -14.90 -4.28 -10.83
C LEU A 30 -16.06 -3.31 -11.03
N PHE A 31 -16.61 -2.80 -9.93
CA PHE A 31 -17.52 -1.66 -9.99
C PHE A 31 -16.79 -0.42 -10.53
N PRO A 32 -17.50 0.57 -11.12
CA PRO A 32 -16.86 1.76 -11.69
C PRO A 32 -15.87 2.45 -10.74
N PHE A 33 -16.23 2.63 -9.47
CA PHE A 33 -15.34 3.25 -8.48
C PHE A 33 -14.12 2.38 -8.16
N GLN A 34 -14.27 1.05 -8.13
CA GLN A 34 -13.16 0.12 -7.91
C GLN A 34 -12.18 0.17 -9.09
N THR A 35 -12.71 0.27 -10.31
CA THR A 35 -11.94 0.47 -11.53
C THR A 35 -11.13 1.77 -11.46
N ASP A 36 -11.76 2.88 -11.05
CA ASP A 36 -11.09 4.17 -10.93
C ASP A 36 -9.95 4.15 -9.91
N LEU A 37 -10.20 3.56 -8.73
CA LEU A 37 -9.21 3.43 -7.68
C LEU A 37 -8.04 2.52 -8.09
N THR A 38 -8.35 1.38 -8.72
CA THR A 38 -7.34 0.42 -9.21
C THR A 38 -6.49 1.06 -10.31
N TRP A 39 -7.12 1.75 -11.27
CA TRP A 39 -6.45 2.48 -12.34
C TRP A 39 -5.53 3.58 -11.79
N TRP A 40 -6.03 4.38 -10.85
CA TRP A 40 -5.24 5.43 -10.22
C TRP A 40 -4.04 4.84 -9.45
N GLY A 41 -4.26 3.76 -8.71
CA GLY A 41 -3.19 3.05 -7.99
C GLY A 41 -2.12 2.49 -8.94
N LEU A 42 -2.53 1.94 -10.08
CA LEU A 42 -1.61 1.49 -11.13
C LEU A 42 -0.81 2.67 -11.68
N LYS A 43 -1.46 3.79 -12.00
CA LYS A 43 -0.81 4.99 -12.54
C LYS A 43 0.17 5.63 -11.56
N LYS A 44 -0.14 5.64 -10.26
CA LYS A 44 0.78 6.12 -9.22
C LYS A 44 1.98 5.20 -9.02
N GLY A 45 1.79 3.88 -9.16
CA GLY A 45 2.79 2.84 -8.88
C GLY A 45 2.95 2.55 -7.39
N ARG A 46 2.97 3.60 -6.56
CA ARG A 46 2.92 3.53 -5.10
C ARG A 46 1.69 4.27 -4.60
N ALA A 47 0.74 3.56 -4.01
CA ALA A 47 -0.57 4.11 -3.63
C ALA A 47 -1.17 3.47 -2.38
N GLY A 48 -1.92 4.26 -1.62
CA GLY A 48 -2.80 3.80 -0.56
C GLY A 48 -4.26 3.84 -1.02
N LEU A 49 -4.97 2.73 -0.93
CA LEU A 49 -6.41 2.61 -1.18
C LEU A 49 -7.15 2.53 0.15
N PHE A 50 -7.60 3.70 0.62
CA PHE A 50 -8.30 3.84 1.90
C PHE A 50 -9.80 3.86 1.67
N THR A 51 -10.42 2.68 1.68
CA THR A 51 -11.86 2.53 1.43
C THR A 51 -12.56 1.79 2.58
N ALA A 52 -13.83 2.14 2.78
CA ALA A 52 -14.66 1.55 3.84
C ALA A 52 -14.72 0.00 3.72
N THR A 53 -14.98 -0.66 4.84
CA THR A 53 -15.23 -2.12 4.87
C THR A 53 -16.39 -2.49 3.95
N GLY A 54 -16.31 -3.65 3.29
CA GLY A 54 -17.36 -4.11 2.37
C GLY A 54 -17.31 -3.50 0.97
N THR A 55 -16.37 -2.62 0.67
CA THR A 55 -16.20 -2.01 -0.67
C THR A 55 -15.46 -2.91 -1.68
N GLY A 56 -15.10 -4.15 -1.32
CA GLY A 56 -14.43 -5.11 -2.21
C GLY A 56 -12.95 -4.81 -2.49
N LYS A 57 -12.19 -4.38 -1.48
CA LYS A 57 -10.75 -4.09 -1.57
C LYS A 57 -9.92 -5.22 -2.16
N THR A 58 -10.19 -6.44 -1.71
CA THR A 58 -9.58 -7.68 -2.21
C THR A 58 -9.55 -7.77 -3.74
N ARG A 59 -10.65 -7.41 -4.42
CA ARG A 59 -10.72 -7.46 -5.88
C ARG A 59 -9.86 -6.38 -6.53
N MET A 60 -9.80 -5.18 -5.95
CA MET A 60 -8.92 -4.10 -6.41
C MET A 60 -7.44 -4.50 -6.26
N GLU A 61 -7.06 -5.07 -5.11
CA GLU A 61 -5.71 -5.55 -4.83
C GLU A 61 -5.27 -6.64 -5.80
N CYS A 62 -6.15 -7.63 -6.04
CA CYS A 62 -5.86 -8.72 -6.97
C CYS A 62 -5.73 -8.21 -8.42
N ARG A 63 -6.63 -7.32 -8.85
CA ARG A 63 -6.57 -6.75 -10.21
C ARG A 63 -5.33 -5.86 -10.39
N TRP A 64 -5.01 -5.03 -9.40
CA TRP A 64 -3.78 -4.24 -9.41
C TRP A 64 -2.55 -5.15 -9.54
N SER A 65 -2.48 -6.21 -8.72
CA SER A 65 -1.37 -7.16 -8.74
C SER A 65 -1.22 -7.88 -10.07
N GLU A 66 -2.33 -8.30 -10.67
CA GLU A 66 -2.35 -8.95 -11.98
C GLU A 66 -1.84 -8.02 -13.09
N GLN A 67 -2.24 -6.74 -13.07
CA GLN A 67 -1.81 -5.77 -14.08
C GLN A 67 -0.32 -5.42 -13.94
N VAL A 68 0.19 -5.32 -12.71
CA VAL A 68 1.62 -5.18 -12.46
C VAL A 68 2.38 -6.39 -13.00
N HIS A 69 1.90 -7.61 -12.74
CA HIS A 69 2.49 -8.82 -13.29
C HIS A 69 2.45 -8.84 -14.82
N LYS A 70 1.32 -8.51 -15.45
CA LYS A 70 1.18 -8.50 -16.92
C LYS A 70 2.15 -7.52 -17.59
N ALA A 71 2.33 -6.33 -17.01
CA ALA A 71 3.19 -5.31 -17.58
C ALA A 71 4.69 -5.60 -17.40
N THR A 72 5.08 -6.29 -16.33
CA THR A 72 6.48 -6.51 -15.95
C THR A 72 6.98 -7.93 -16.22
N ASN A 73 6.06 -8.89 -16.36
CA ASN A 73 6.32 -10.32 -16.34
C ASN A 73 7.04 -10.81 -15.05
N GLU A 74 6.96 -10.03 -13.97
CA GLU A 74 7.58 -10.33 -12.67
C GLU A 74 6.53 -10.62 -11.58
N ASN A 75 6.97 -11.16 -10.46
CA ASN A 75 6.06 -11.64 -9.41
C ASN A 75 5.61 -10.52 -8.47
N VAL A 76 4.36 -10.61 -8.02
CA VAL A 76 3.78 -9.73 -7.01
C VAL A 76 3.45 -10.54 -5.75
N LEU A 77 3.71 -9.97 -4.58
CA LEU A 77 3.37 -10.56 -3.28
C LEU A 77 2.25 -9.78 -2.60
N ILE A 78 1.19 -10.47 -2.22
CA ILE A 78 0.15 -9.97 -1.33
C ILE A 78 0.46 -10.46 0.09
N LEU A 79 0.52 -9.53 1.04
CA LEU A 79 0.59 -9.80 2.47
C LEU A 79 -0.76 -9.53 3.09
N ALA A 80 -1.39 -10.58 3.61
CA ALA A 80 -2.72 -10.49 4.23
C ALA A 80 -2.73 -11.22 5.58
N PRO A 81 -3.62 -10.85 6.52
CA PRO A 81 -3.82 -11.66 7.73
C PRO A 81 -4.15 -13.12 7.38
N LEU A 82 -3.66 -14.07 8.18
CA LEU A 82 -3.84 -15.50 7.93
C LEU A 82 -5.30 -15.89 7.69
N ALA A 83 -6.23 -15.28 8.43
CA ALA A 83 -7.67 -15.54 8.32
C ALA A 83 -8.27 -15.08 6.96
N VAL A 84 -7.62 -14.14 6.28
CA VAL A 84 -8.12 -13.50 5.05
C VAL A 84 -7.44 -14.09 3.81
N SER A 85 -6.22 -14.62 3.91
CA SER A 85 -5.44 -15.07 2.73
C SER A 85 -6.20 -16.05 1.82
N MET A 86 -6.90 -17.04 2.39
CA MET A 86 -7.68 -18.00 1.60
C MET A 86 -8.99 -17.40 1.05
N GLN A 87 -9.56 -16.40 1.72
CA GLN A 87 -10.68 -15.64 1.18
C GLN A 87 -10.23 -14.85 -0.05
N THR A 88 -9.06 -14.20 0.01
CA THR A 88 -8.48 -13.49 -1.13
C THR A 88 -8.31 -14.38 -2.35
N VAL A 89 -7.80 -15.60 -2.17
CA VAL A 89 -7.67 -16.59 -3.27
C VAL A 89 -9.02 -16.88 -3.93
N ARG A 90 -10.09 -17.08 -3.13
CA ARG A 90 -11.44 -17.36 -3.65
C ARG A 90 -12.04 -16.16 -4.37
N GLU A 91 -11.89 -14.96 -3.81
CA GLU A 91 -12.39 -13.72 -4.43
C GLU A 91 -11.67 -13.40 -5.74
N ALA A 92 -10.36 -13.62 -5.79
CA ALA A 92 -9.56 -13.47 -7.00
C ALA A 92 -10.04 -14.40 -8.13
N ALA A 93 -10.32 -15.66 -7.81
CA ALA A 93 -10.85 -16.62 -8.77
C ALA A 93 -12.20 -16.16 -9.36
N GLY A 94 -13.05 -15.53 -8.55
CA GLY A 94 -14.32 -14.95 -8.99
C GLY A 94 -14.18 -13.81 -10.01
N ILE A 95 -12.99 -13.24 -10.17
CA ILE A 95 -12.66 -12.22 -11.17
C ILE A 95 -11.64 -12.70 -12.21
N GLY A 96 -11.44 -14.03 -12.31
CA GLY A 96 -10.56 -14.66 -13.29
C GLY A 96 -9.07 -14.55 -12.98
N ILE A 97 -8.69 -14.20 -11.75
CA ILE A 97 -7.29 -14.05 -11.34
C ILE A 97 -6.89 -15.24 -10.49
N THR A 98 -5.76 -15.87 -10.84
CA THR A 98 -5.16 -16.92 -10.02
C THR A 98 -4.19 -16.28 -9.02
N VAL A 99 -4.42 -16.53 -7.73
CA VAL A 99 -3.53 -16.12 -6.64
C VAL A 99 -2.99 -17.38 -5.96
N TYR A 100 -1.67 -17.49 -5.86
CA TYR A 100 -1.01 -18.67 -5.31
C TYR A 100 -0.69 -18.50 -3.82
N PRO A 101 -1.31 -19.29 -2.92
CA PRO A 101 -0.93 -19.27 -1.52
C PRO A 101 0.45 -19.90 -1.33
N CYS A 102 1.36 -19.16 -0.69
CA CYS A 102 2.75 -19.53 -0.48
C CYS A 102 3.09 -19.48 1.02
N ARG A 103 3.81 -20.50 1.51
CA ARG A 103 4.34 -20.53 2.88
C ARG A 103 5.81 -20.17 2.94
N THR A 104 6.53 -20.39 1.83
CA THR A 104 7.95 -20.13 1.67
C THR A 104 8.28 -19.60 0.27
N GLN A 105 9.50 -19.08 0.09
CA GLN A 105 9.98 -18.64 -1.22
C GLN A 105 9.93 -19.73 -2.31
N ALA A 106 10.00 -21.01 -1.95
CA ALA A 106 9.97 -22.12 -2.91
C ALA A 106 8.58 -22.36 -3.51
N ASP A 107 7.52 -21.90 -2.82
CA ASP A 107 6.14 -22.05 -3.27
C ASP A 107 5.74 -20.98 -4.30
N VAL A 108 6.57 -19.96 -4.48
CA VAL A 108 6.30 -18.81 -5.36
C VAL A 108 6.21 -19.26 -6.81
N LYS A 109 5.13 -18.87 -7.47
CA LYS A 109 4.88 -19.13 -8.89
C LYS A 109 4.87 -17.84 -9.70
N PRO A 110 5.10 -17.91 -11.02
CA PRO A 110 4.87 -16.78 -11.92
C PRO A 110 3.48 -16.17 -11.70
N GLY A 111 3.42 -14.88 -11.36
CA GLY A 111 2.17 -14.15 -11.18
C GLY A 111 1.96 -13.57 -9.78
N VAL A 112 0.72 -13.66 -9.31
CA VAL A 112 0.27 -13.12 -8.03
C VAL A 112 0.37 -14.19 -6.95
N ASN A 113 1.14 -13.91 -5.91
CA ASN A 113 1.38 -14.82 -4.79
C ASN A 113 0.86 -14.17 -3.52
N ILE A 114 0.39 -14.97 -2.56
CA ILE A 114 -0.11 -14.48 -1.28
C ILE A 114 0.52 -15.24 -0.11
N THR A 115 0.88 -14.51 0.93
CA THR A 115 1.30 -15.09 2.21
C THR A 115 0.77 -14.26 3.37
N ASN A 116 1.02 -14.71 4.59
CA ASN A 116 0.69 -13.95 5.79
C ASN A 116 1.92 -13.24 6.37
N TYR A 117 1.65 -12.24 7.20
CA TYR A 117 2.66 -11.44 7.87
C TYR A 117 3.65 -12.29 8.67
N GLU A 118 3.17 -13.32 9.38
CA GLU A 118 4.01 -14.19 10.20
C GLU A 118 5.03 -14.97 9.36
N MET A 119 4.70 -15.30 8.11
CA MET A 119 5.56 -16.07 7.20
C MET A 119 6.50 -15.22 6.36
N LEU A 120 6.44 -13.88 6.43
CA LEU A 120 7.24 -12.98 5.59
C LEU A 120 8.75 -13.28 5.65
N HIS A 121 9.27 -13.71 6.81
CA HIS A 121 10.67 -14.06 7.00
C HIS A 121 11.16 -15.26 6.17
N HIS A 122 10.25 -16.05 5.58
CA HIS A 122 10.58 -17.14 4.65
C HIS A 122 10.74 -16.68 3.19
N PHE A 123 10.54 -15.40 2.90
CA PHE A 123 10.56 -14.84 1.56
C PHE A 123 11.78 -13.94 1.33
N LYS A 124 12.09 -13.72 0.06
CA LYS A 124 13.15 -12.81 -0.41
C LYS A 124 12.46 -11.61 -1.08
N PRO A 125 12.22 -10.50 -0.35
CA PRO A 125 11.45 -9.36 -0.84
C PRO A 125 11.91 -8.80 -2.19
N HIS A 126 13.22 -8.78 -2.44
CA HIS A 126 13.81 -8.30 -3.70
C HIS A 126 13.44 -9.12 -4.94
N LYS A 127 12.78 -10.29 -4.78
CA LYS A 127 12.29 -11.11 -5.90
C LYS A 127 10.89 -10.71 -6.38
N PHE A 128 10.28 -9.72 -5.73
CA PHE A 128 8.95 -9.23 -6.08
C PHE A 128 9.06 -7.80 -6.59
N VAL A 129 8.49 -7.57 -7.78
CA VAL A 129 8.42 -6.23 -8.39
C VAL A 129 7.35 -5.38 -7.72
N GLY A 130 6.35 -6.04 -7.12
CA GLY A 130 5.23 -5.41 -6.45
C GLY A 130 4.89 -6.07 -5.12
N VAL A 131 4.41 -5.26 -4.18
CA VAL A 131 3.85 -5.73 -2.91
C VAL A 131 2.51 -5.06 -2.62
N VAL A 132 1.57 -5.86 -2.12
CA VAL A 132 0.31 -5.38 -1.53
C VAL A 132 0.33 -5.69 -0.04
N ILE A 133 -0.01 -4.70 0.79
CA ILE A 133 -0.31 -4.91 2.22
C ILE A 133 -1.82 -4.76 2.44
N ASP A 134 -2.50 -5.87 2.67
CA ASP A 134 -3.92 -5.92 3.03
C ASP A 134 -4.08 -5.77 4.55
N GLU A 135 -5.18 -5.14 4.93
CA GLU A 135 -5.51 -4.70 6.28
C GLU A 135 -4.27 -4.13 6.97
N SER A 136 -3.65 -3.12 6.35
CA SER A 136 -2.46 -2.48 6.91
C SER A 136 -2.72 -1.83 8.27
N SER A 137 -3.98 -1.68 8.70
CA SER A 137 -4.32 -1.38 10.09
C SER A 137 -3.98 -2.51 11.07
N CYS A 138 -3.93 -3.79 10.65
CA CYS A 138 -3.42 -4.89 11.46
C CYS A 138 -1.96 -4.70 11.83
N LEU A 139 -1.17 -3.94 11.06
CA LEU A 139 0.16 -3.50 11.47
C LEU A 139 0.08 -2.80 12.84
N LYS A 140 -1.04 -2.14 13.19
CA LYS A 140 -1.28 -1.57 14.53
C LYS A 140 -1.09 -2.57 15.67
N ALA A 141 -1.60 -3.79 15.50
CA ALA A 141 -1.52 -4.84 16.51
C ALA A 141 -0.11 -5.45 16.62
N TYR A 142 0.68 -5.38 15.55
CA TYR A 142 2.08 -5.77 15.60
C TYR A 142 2.93 -4.67 16.23
N ASN A 143 3.95 -5.11 16.98
CA ASN A 143 4.92 -4.21 17.60
C ASN A 143 5.63 -3.32 16.55
N GLY A 144 6.18 -2.20 16.98
CA GLY A 144 6.85 -1.26 16.07
C GLY A 144 8.00 -1.89 15.26
N LYS A 145 8.64 -2.94 15.78
CA LYS A 145 9.73 -3.67 15.09
C LYS A 145 9.22 -4.40 13.85
N PHE A 146 8.06 -5.04 13.92
CA PHE A 146 7.51 -5.77 12.78
C PHE A 146 7.06 -4.82 11.66
N ARG A 147 6.47 -3.67 12.00
CA ARG A 147 6.13 -2.65 10.99
C ARG A 147 7.37 -2.16 10.26
N GLN A 148 8.41 -1.83 11.03
CA GLN A 148 9.68 -1.41 10.46
C GLN A 148 10.26 -2.50 9.55
N TYR A 149 10.21 -3.76 9.99
CA TYR A 149 10.64 -4.90 9.17
C TYR A 149 9.90 -4.99 7.83
N VAL A 150 8.57 -4.83 7.80
CA VAL A 150 7.80 -4.82 6.54
C VAL A 150 8.22 -3.64 5.65
N THR A 151 8.29 -2.44 6.21
CA THR A 151 8.72 -1.23 5.48
C THR A 151 10.11 -1.42 4.87
N ASP A 152 11.08 -1.90 5.66
CA ASP A 152 12.47 -2.10 5.25
C ASP A 152 12.57 -3.20 4.18
N ALA A 153 11.85 -4.31 4.38
CA ALA A 153 11.82 -5.44 3.45
C ALA A 153 11.44 -5.00 2.04
N PHE A 154 10.45 -4.11 1.92
CA PHE A 154 9.95 -3.64 0.63
C PHE A 154 10.42 -2.23 0.28
N TYR A 155 11.44 -1.68 0.95
CA TYR A 155 11.89 -0.30 0.72
C TYR A 155 12.14 0.00 -0.76
N HIS A 156 12.89 -0.90 -1.43
CA HIS A 156 13.25 -0.79 -2.85
C HIS A 156 12.21 -1.33 -3.83
N THR A 157 11.08 -1.88 -3.36
CA THR A 157 10.06 -2.44 -4.26
C THR A 157 9.43 -1.33 -5.12
N PRO A 158 9.46 -1.45 -6.46
CA PRO A 158 8.95 -0.41 -7.36
C PRO A 158 7.46 -0.14 -7.15
N PHE A 159 6.64 -1.19 -7.17
CA PHE A 159 5.19 -1.10 -7.05
C PHE A 159 4.74 -1.43 -5.63
N LYS A 160 3.98 -0.52 -5.01
CA LYS A 160 3.48 -0.72 -3.64
C LYS A 160 2.01 -0.33 -3.56
N LEU A 161 1.20 -1.22 -3.03
CA LEU A 161 -0.18 -0.94 -2.70
C LEU A 161 -0.39 -1.16 -1.21
N SER A 162 -0.93 -0.18 -0.51
CA SER A 162 -1.50 -0.41 0.81
C SER A 162 -3.01 -0.30 0.75
N ALA A 163 -3.69 -1.27 1.35
CA ALA A 163 -5.14 -1.27 1.47
C ALA A 163 -5.51 -1.30 2.96
N THR A 164 -6.40 -0.42 3.35
CA THR A 164 -6.93 -0.39 4.72
C THR A 164 -8.29 0.32 4.75
N ALA A 165 -9.04 0.12 5.83
CA ALA A 165 -10.11 1.05 6.15
C ALA A 165 -9.54 2.45 6.38
N THR A 166 -10.38 3.47 6.18
CA THR A 166 -9.97 4.88 6.32
C THR A 166 -9.29 5.10 7.67
N PRO A 167 -8.02 5.55 7.69
CA PRO A 167 -7.35 5.86 8.95
C PRO A 167 -8.14 6.94 9.68
N SER A 168 -8.19 6.87 11.01
CA SER A 168 -8.81 7.93 11.80
C SER A 168 -8.08 9.25 11.51
N PRO A 169 -8.77 10.37 11.26
CA PRO A 169 -8.12 11.66 10.99
C PRO A 169 -7.13 12.08 12.08
N ASN A 170 -7.32 11.60 13.30
CA ASN A 170 -6.49 11.91 14.47
C ASN A 170 -5.37 10.88 14.70
N ASP A 171 -5.27 9.83 13.89
CA ASP A 171 -4.21 8.81 13.98
C ASP A 171 -3.05 9.15 13.04
N TYR A 172 -2.31 10.19 13.43
CA TYR A 172 -1.14 10.66 12.69
C TYR A 172 -0.02 9.61 12.59
N ILE A 173 0.00 8.64 13.50
CA ILE A 173 0.95 7.53 13.50
C ILE A 173 0.62 6.58 12.34
N GLU A 174 -0.66 6.26 12.14
CA GLU A 174 -1.10 5.45 11.01
C GLU A 174 -0.80 6.13 9.68
N LEU A 175 -1.12 7.42 9.54
CA LEU A 175 -0.79 8.20 8.33
C LEU A 175 0.72 8.22 8.04
N GLY A 176 1.54 8.43 9.07
CA GLY A 176 2.99 8.39 8.95
C GLY A 176 3.52 7.02 8.51
N THR A 177 2.97 5.94 9.06
CA THR A 177 3.34 4.57 8.69
C THR A 177 3.01 4.28 7.22
N GLN A 178 1.84 4.72 6.75
CA GLN A 178 1.43 4.55 5.36
C GLN A 178 2.32 5.32 4.40
N ALA A 179 2.60 6.60 4.69
CA ALA A 179 3.48 7.42 3.87
C ALA A 179 4.90 6.86 3.80
N GLU A 180 5.41 6.33 4.91
CA GLU A 180 6.73 5.73 5.00
C GLU A 180 6.82 4.44 4.18
N PHE A 181 5.84 3.53 4.31
CA PHE A 181 5.76 2.32 3.49
C PHE A 181 5.72 2.64 2.00
N LEU A 182 4.88 3.61 1.61
CA LEU A 182 4.75 4.07 0.23
C LEU A 182 5.98 4.85 -0.28
N GLY A 183 6.94 5.16 0.58
CA GLY A 183 8.16 5.87 0.24
C GLY A 183 7.97 7.36 -0.02
N VAL A 184 6.86 7.95 0.48
CA VAL A 184 6.56 9.38 0.34
C VAL A 184 7.45 10.22 1.25
N MET A 185 7.57 9.81 2.51
CA MET A 185 8.30 10.51 3.56
C MET A 185 8.45 9.59 4.77
N SER A 186 9.57 9.66 5.51
CA SER A 186 9.69 8.90 6.75
C SER A 186 8.74 9.42 7.82
N ARG A 187 8.41 8.57 8.81
CA ARG A 187 7.52 8.99 9.90
C ARG A 187 8.10 10.18 10.68
N ASN A 188 9.40 10.19 10.93
CA ASN A 188 10.09 11.24 11.70
C ASN A 188 10.10 12.58 10.93
N GLU A 189 10.34 12.54 9.63
CA GLU A 189 10.24 13.70 8.75
C GLU A 189 8.82 14.27 8.76
N MET A 190 7.80 13.41 8.63
CA MET A 190 6.41 13.85 8.63
C MET A 190 6.03 14.53 9.95
N LEU A 191 6.35 13.88 11.08
CA LEU A 191 6.07 14.42 12.41
C LEU A 191 6.77 15.76 12.64
N SER A 192 8.05 15.88 12.28
CA SER A 192 8.80 17.13 12.45
C SER A 192 8.34 18.25 11.51
N MET A 193 7.91 17.93 10.28
CA MET A 193 7.47 18.93 9.30
C MET A 193 6.07 19.44 9.59
N PHE A 194 5.11 18.54 9.85
CA PHE A 194 3.69 18.90 9.88
C PHE A 194 3.08 18.90 11.28
N PHE A 195 3.76 18.36 12.29
CA PHE A 195 3.20 18.21 13.63
C PHE A 195 4.05 18.90 14.71
N THR A 196 3.42 19.17 15.85
CA THR A 196 4.03 19.75 17.05
C THR A 196 3.45 19.08 18.29
N HIS A 197 4.20 19.06 19.39
CA HIS A 197 3.72 18.52 20.65
C HIS A 197 2.81 19.52 21.35
N ASP A 198 1.80 19.01 22.06
CA ASP A 198 1.07 19.84 23.01
C ASP A 198 1.94 20.02 24.26
N GLY A 199 2.08 21.26 24.73
CA GLY A 199 3.13 21.73 25.65
C GLY A 199 3.24 21.07 27.03
N GLY A 200 2.47 20.02 27.30
CA GLY A 200 2.55 19.20 28.52
C GLY A 200 2.58 17.68 28.29
N GLN A 201 2.38 17.17 27.07
CA GLN A 201 2.40 15.73 26.77
C GLN A 201 3.17 15.44 25.48
N THR A 202 4.41 14.97 25.62
CA THR A 202 5.30 14.58 24.51
C THR A 202 4.79 13.38 23.70
N SER A 203 3.74 12.69 24.15
CA SER A 203 3.09 11.60 23.42
C SER A 203 1.95 12.06 22.50
N GLN A 204 1.47 13.30 22.63
CA GLN A 204 0.37 13.84 21.83
C GLN A 204 0.90 14.79 20.75
N TRP A 205 0.54 14.49 19.50
CA TRP A 205 0.88 15.29 18.33
C TRP A 205 -0.34 16.06 17.86
N ARG A 206 -0.15 17.33 17.46
CA ARG A 206 -1.16 18.15 16.78
C ARG A 206 -0.61 18.71 15.48
N LEU A 207 -1.47 18.86 14.47
CA LEU A 207 -1.08 19.49 13.21
C LEU A 207 -0.63 20.94 13.48
N LYS A 208 0.45 21.38 12.85
CA LYS A 208 0.87 22.78 12.89
C LYS A 208 -0.22 23.64 12.26
N GLY A 209 -0.66 24.68 12.96
CA GLY A 209 -1.51 25.70 12.36
C GLY A 209 -0.76 26.40 11.24
N HIS A 210 -1.47 26.85 10.20
CA HIS A 210 -0.91 27.77 9.23
C HIS A 210 -0.51 29.06 9.97
N ALA A 211 0.76 29.45 9.83
CA ALA A 211 1.23 30.80 10.16
C ALA A 211 0.98 31.71 8.95
#